data_AF-A0A1F8U9W6-F1
#
_entry.id   AF-A0A1F8U9W6-F1
#
_cell.length_a   1.000
_cell.length_b   1.000
_cell.length_c   1.000
_cell.angle_alpha   90.00
_cell.angle_beta   90.00
_cell.angle_gamma   90.00
#
_symmetry.space_group_name_H-M   'P 1'
#
loop_
_entity.id
_entity.type
_entity.pdbx_description
1 polymer ?
#
loop_
_entity_poly.entity_id
_entity_poly.type
_entity_poly.pdbx_seq_one_letter_code
_entity_poly.pdbx_strand_id
1 'polypeptide(L)'
;MFGDANGYLTQLELEDNTLTLKDGATKARGTGVKRLLDVETVIFAIGDKVDESFGLPVEWNEFVKNPNPRFPIEGISFESTFEDVFVGGWSRKASDGLVGYARKDGTNASKAVWQYLQTLSPSAADTDAVADRVHGLDKPVVTKEDIKRLEAVEAEEAQKRGLEEFKFDNNEEMLDAMELTMMA
;
A
#
# COMPACT_ATOMS: atom_id res chain seq x y z
N MET A 1 -18.59 -19.76 -3.84
CA MET A 1 -18.67 -20.02 -2.40
C MET A 1 -20.12 -20.30 -2.06
N PHE A 2 -20.37 -21.28 -1.21
CA PHE A 2 -21.71 -21.64 -0.74
C PHE A 2 -21.80 -21.39 0.75
N GLY A 3 -22.96 -20.92 1.22
CA GLY A 3 -23.22 -20.72 2.63
C GLY A 3 -24.44 -21.50 3.11
N ASP A 4 -24.56 -21.63 4.42
CA ASP A 4 -25.73 -22.19 5.09
C ASP A 4 -26.91 -21.18 5.13
N ALA A 5 -28.01 -21.57 5.79
CA ALA A 5 -29.18 -20.70 5.97
C ALA A 5 -28.91 -19.45 6.82
N ASN A 6 -27.81 -19.42 7.58
CA ASN A 6 -27.40 -18.29 8.42
C ASN A 6 -26.36 -17.40 7.72
N GLY A 7 -25.92 -17.75 6.51
CA GLY A 7 -24.92 -17.02 5.74
C GLY A 7 -23.47 -17.39 6.05
N TYR A 8 -23.21 -18.43 6.82
CA TYR A 8 -21.84 -18.90 7.08
C TYR A 8 -21.32 -19.71 5.89
N LEU A 9 -20.07 -19.46 5.50
CA LEU A 9 -19.39 -20.25 4.47
C LEU A 9 -19.32 -21.72 4.88
N THR A 10 -19.74 -22.61 3.99
CA THR A 10 -19.67 -24.07 4.21
C THR A 10 -18.84 -24.78 3.15
N GLN A 11 -18.81 -24.24 1.92
CA GLN A 11 -18.12 -24.88 0.81
C GLN A 11 -17.53 -23.87 -0.17
N LEU A 12 -16.38 -24.24 -0.74
CA LEU A 12 -15.75 -23.54 -1.87
C LEU A 12 -15.81 -24.43 -3.11
N GLU A 13 -16.41 -23.91 -4.19
CA GLU A 13 -16.28 -24.52 -5.52
C GLU A 13 -14.87 -24.24 -6.05
N LEU A 14 -14.18 -25.29 -6.44
CA LEU A 14 -12.88 -25.24 -7.08
C LEU A 14 -12.99 -25.80 -8.50
N GLU A 15 -12.27 -25.21 -9.44
CA GLU A 15 -12.11 -25.73 -10.80
C GLU A 15 -10.68 -26.26 -10.98
N ASP A 16 -10.57 -27.49 -11.50
CA ASP A 16 -9.27 -28.06 -11.83
C ASP A 16 -8.71 -27.37 -13.08
N ASN A 17 -7.43 -27.01 -13.03
CA ASN A 17 -6.74 -26.31 -14.10
C ASN A 17 -5.70 -27.20 -14.79
N THR A 18 -5.49 -26.97 -16.08
CA THR A 18 -4.31 -27.46 -16.81
C THR A 18 -3.38 -26.30 -17.16
N LEU A 19 -2.10 -26.60 -17.37
CA LEU A 19 -1.11 -25.60 -17.75
C LEU A 19 -1.03 -25.50 -19.27
N THR A 20 -1.12 -24.28 -19.78
CA THR A 20 -0.96 -23.99 -21.21
C THR A 20 0.13 -22.95 -21.41
N LEU A 21 0.98 -23.14 -22.42
CA LEU A 21 1.96 -22.13 -22.81
C LEU A 21 1.26 -21.11 -23.72
N LYS A 22 1.27 -19.84 -23.32
CA LYS A 22 0.75 -18.74 -24.11
C LYS A 22 1.70 -17.55 -24.01
N ASP A 23 2.11 -16.99 -25.14
CA ASP A 23 2.98 -15.81 -25.21
C ASP A 23 4.28 -15.98 -24.40
N GLY A 24 4.86 -17.18 -24.42
CA GLY A 24 6.08 -17.52 -23.67
C GLY A 24 5.89 -17.70 -22.16
N ALA A 25 4.66 -17.55 -21.64
CA ALA A 25 4.34 -17.72 -20.23
C ALA A 25 3.41 -18.91 -19.99
N THR A 26 3.65 -19.64 -18.90
CA THR A 26 2.74 -20.69 -18.43
C THR A 26 1.50 -20.03 -17.82
N LYS A 27 0.31 -20.42 -18.29
CA LYS A 27 -0.99 -19.94 -17.80
C LYS A 27 -1.88 -21.12 -17.41
N ALA A 28 -2.57 -20.98 -16.29
CA ALA A 28 -3.62 -21.90 -15.88
C ALA A 28 -4.85 -21.72 -16.79
N ARG A 29 -5.44 -22.84 -17.24
CA ARG A 29 -6.68 -22.89 -18.00
C ARG A 29 -7.63 -23.87 -17.35
N GLY A 30 -8.84 -23.42 -17.06
CA GLY A 30 -9.91 -24.24 -16.50
C GLY A 30 -10.23 -25.44 -17.39
N THR A 31 -10.43 -26.59 -16.75
CA THR A 31 -10.82 -27.84 -17.44
C THR A 31 -12.34 -28.02 -17.53
N GLY A 32 -13.12 -27.17 -16.85
CA GLY A 32 -14.55 -27.34 -16.64
C GLY A 32 -14.90 -28.38 -15.57
N VAL A 33 -13.93 -29.13 -15.04
CA VAL A 33 -14.14 -30.07 -13.93
C VAL A 33 -14.16 -29.28 -12.63
N LYS A 34 -15.32 -29.32 -11.96
CA LYS A 34 -15.57 -28.62 -10.70
C LYS A 34 -15.74 -29.59 -9.56
N ARG A 35 -15.26 -29.21 -8.38
CA ARG A 35 -15.43 -29.96 -7.13
C ARG A 35 -15.71 -29.01 -5.98
N LEU A 36 -16.43 -29.51 -4.99
CA LEU A 36 -16.67 -28.81 -3.74
C LEU A 36 -15.60 -29.20 -2.73
N LEU A 37 -15.13 -28.21 -1.99
CA LEU A 37 -14.27 -28.38 -0.82
C LEU A 37 -15.00 -27.81 0.39
N ASP A 38 -15.23 -28.63 1.41
CA ASP A 38 -15.85 -28.21 2.66
C ASP A 38 -14.88 -27.34 3.44
N VAL A 39 -15.23 -26.08 3.66
CA VAL A 39 -14.41 -25.08 4.36
C VAL A 39 -15.32 -24.08 5.06
N GLU A 40 -14.87 -23.64 6.24
CA GLU A 40 -15.58 -22.63 7.04
C GLU A 40 -14.92 -21.25 6.89
N THR A 41 -13.73 -21.18 6.28
CA THR A 41 -13.00 -19.93 6.05
C THR A 41 -12.17 -20.02 4.78
N VAL A 42 -12.15 -18.92 4.00
CA VAL A 42 -11.29 -18.75 2.83
C VAL A 42 -10.58 -17.41 2.94
N ILE A 43 -9.25 -17.44 2.85
CA ILE A 43 -8.40 -16.25 2.86
C ILE A 43 -7.76 -16.11 1.49
N PHE A 44 -8.05 -15.01 0.79
CA PHE A 44 -7.42 -14.70 -0.50
C PHE A 44 -6.09 -14.01 -0.30
N ALA A 45 -5.00 -14.76 -0.43
CA ALA A 45 -3.63 -14.24 -0.42
C ALA A 45 -3.06 -14.17 -1.85
N ILE A 46 -3.73 -13.42 -2.73
CA ILE A 46 -3.44 -13.37 -4.18
C ILE A 46 -2.76 -12.06 -4.63
N GLY A 47 -2.20 -11.33 -3.68
CA GLY A 47 -1.56 -10.03 -3.89
C GLY A 47 -2.46 -8.86 -3.49
N ASP A 48 -1.79 -7.73 -3.35
CA ASP A 48 -2.33 -6.42 -3.02
C ASP A 48 -2.53 -5.61 -4.29
N LYS A 49 -3.29 -4.53 -4.16
CA LYS A 49 -3.46 -3.53 -5.21
C LYS A 49 -3.34 -2.13 -4.64
N VAL A 50 -2.99 -1.18 -5.51
CA VAL A 50 -3.06 0.24 -5.17
C VAL A 50 -4.52 0.68 -4.95
N ASP A 51 -4.71 1.78 -4.21
CA ASP A 51 -6.01 2.39 -4.00
C ASP A 51 -6.42 3.23 -5.22
N GLU A 52 -7.49 2.82 -5.90
CA GLU A 52 -8.07 3.50 -7.07
C GLU A 52 -8.64 4.89 -6.71
N SER A 53 -8.94 5.14 -5.44
CA SER A 53 -9.45 6.44 -4.96
C SER A 53 -8.35 7.46 -4.67
N PHE A 54 -7.07 7.07 -4.73
CA PHE A 54 -5.93 7.96 -4.46
C PHE A 54 -5.81 9.12 -5.47
N GLY A 55 -6.43 9.00 -6.64
CA GLY A 55 -6.46 10.06 -7.66
C GLY A 55 -5.46 9.88 -8.81
N LEU A 56 -4.70 8.79 -8.83
CA LEU A 56 -3.87 8.39 -9.97
C LEU A 56 -4.59 7.32 -10.81
N PRO A 57 -4.45 7.32 -12.15
CA PRO A 57 -4.98 6.25 -12.99
C PRO A 57 -4.41 4.90 -12.58
N VAL A 58 -5.27 3.88 -12.52
CA VAL A 58 -4.91 2.50 -12.18
C VAL A 58 -5.15 1.61 -13.38
N GLU A 59 -4.21 0.71 -13.65
CA GLU A 59 -4.39 -0.39 -14.58
C GLU A 59 -4.02 -1.70 -13.87
N TRP A 60 -4.94 -2.67 -13.89
CA TRP A 60 -4.83 -3.90 -13.10
C TRP A 60 -4.75 -3.61 -11.59
N ASN A 61 -3.58 -3.86 -10.97
CA ASN A 61 -3.35 -3.69 -9.54
C ASN A 61 -2.36 -2.56 -9.23
N GLU A 62 -1.96 -1.77 -10.23
CA GLU A 62 -0.88 -0.78 -10.11
C GLU A 62 -1.28 0.58 -10.68
N PHE A 63 -0.65 1.65 -10.19
CA PHE A 63 -0.75 2.94 -10.87
C PHE A 63 -0.17 2.85 -12.27
N VAL A 64 -0.75 3.61 -13.21
CA VAL A 64 -0.22 3.72 -14.58
C VAL A 64 1.06 4.55 -14.54
N LYS A 65 2.13 3.99 -15.11
CA LYS A 65 3.42 4.68 -15.28
C LYS A 65 3.45 5.34 -16.65
N ASN A 66 4.20 6.44 -16.79
CA ASN A 66 4.44 7.06 -18.09
C ASN A 66 5.19 6.06 -19.01
N PRO A 67 4.64 5.70 -20.18
CA PRO A 67 5.28 4.78 -21.12
C PRO A 67 6.55 5.37 -21.77
N ASN A 68 6.70 6.69 -21.76
CA ASN A 68 7.86 7.41 -22.29
C ASN A 68 8.49 8.27 -21.18
N PRO A 69 9.15 7.66 -20.18
CA PRO A 69 9.76 8.40 -19.08
C PRO A 69 10.85 9.35 -19.57
N ARG A 70 10.88 10.55 -19.01
CA ARG A 70 11.96 11.53 -19.18
C ARG A 70 13.19 11.13 -18.37
N PHE A 71 12.98 10.48 -17.21
CA PHE A 71 14.03 10.15 -16.26
C PHE A 71 14.04 8.65 -15.89
N PRO A 72 14.24 7.74 -16.86
CA PRO A 72 14.26 6.31 -16.58
C PRO A 72 15.51 5.90 -15.78
N ILE A 73 15.34 4.99 -14.82
CA ILE A 73 16.44 4.33 -14.12
C ILE A 73 16.48 2.86 -14.53
N GLU A 74 17.60 2.40 -15.09
CA GLU A 74 17.73 1.03 -15.63
C GLU A 74 16.64 0.71 -16.68
N GLY A 75 16.19 1.71 -17.45
CA GLY A 75 15.12 1.56 -18.44
C GLY A 75 13.70 1.48 -17.86
N ILE A 76 13.54 1.64 -16.54
CA ILE A 76 12.27 1.58 -15.84
C ILE A 76 11.73 2.99 -15.60
N SER A 77 10.43 3.17 -15.85
CA SER A 77 9.70 4.40 -15.55
C SER A 77 9.28 4.48 -14.09
N PHE A 78 9.56 5.63 -13.46
CA PHE A 78 9.12 6.02 -12.12
C PHE A 78 8.18 7.24 -12.15
N GLU A 79 7.87 7.75 -13.34
CA GLU A 79 6.97 8.87 -13.55
C GLU A 79 5.53 8.34 -13.66
N SER A 80 4.58 9.01 -13.01
CA SER A 80 3.16 8.78 -13.24
C SER A 80 2.72 9.40 -14.57
N THR A 81 1.44 9.28 -14.92
CA THR A 81 0.86 9.97 -16.09
C THR A 81 0.70 11.47 -15.90
N PHE A 82 0.80 11.98 -14.66
CA PHE A 82 0.83 13.41 -14.37
C PHE A 82 2.27 13.92 -14.31
N GLU A 83 2.45 15.13 -14.82
CA GLU A 83 3.72 15.84 -14.71
C GLU A 83 4.09 16.06 -13.23
N ASP A 84 5.39 15.97 -12.95
CA ASP A 84 6.01 16.19 -11.64
C ASP A 84 5.63 15.20 -10.53
N VAL A 85 4.84 14.17 -10.87
CA VAL A 85 4.42 13.12 -9.94
C VAL A 85 5.16 11.82 -10.24
N PHE A 86 5.83 11.30 -9.22
CA PHE A 86 6.63 10.08 -9.28
C PHE A 86 6.08 9.01 -8.32
N VAL A 87 6.27 7.74 -8.67
CA VAL A 87 5.84 6.57 -7.88
C VAL A 87 7.03 5.65 -7.61
N GLY A 88 7.08 5.03 -6.43
CA GLY A 88 8.18 4.17 -6.02
C GLY A 88 7.79 3.15 -4.95
N GLY A 89 8.57 2.08 -4.82
CA GLY A 89 8.25 0.96 -3.94
C GLY A 89 7.00 0.22 -4.44
N TRP A 90 6.20 -0.33 -3.52
CA TRP A 90 5.00 -1.07 -3.88
C TRP A 90 3.92 -0.22 -4.57
N SER A 91 3.94 1.11 -4.42
CA SER A 91 3.04 1.99 -5.19
C SER A 91 3.31 1.93 -6.70
N ARG A 92 4.56 1.72 -7.12
CA ARG A 92 4.94 1.58 -8.52
C ARG A 92 4.70 0.16 -9.04
N LYS A 93 5.07 -0.83 -8.21
CA LYS A 93 5.00 -2.26 -8.53
C LYS A 93 4.44 -3.04 -7.35
N ALA A 94 3.13 -3.24 -7.35
CA ALA A 94 2.41 -3.86 -6.25
C ALA A 94 2.78 -5.36 -6.15
N SER A 95 2.92 -5.84 -4.91
CA SER A 95 3.18 -7.26 -4.60
C SER A 95 4.40 -7.89 -5.27
N ASP A 96 5.39 -7.08 -5.67
CA ASP A 96 6.66 -7.57 -6.22
C ASP A 96 7.70 -7.76 -5.11
N GLY A 97 7.64 -8.93 -4.48
CA GLY A 97 8.72 -9.53 -3.72
C GLY A 97 9.03 -8.96 -2.33
N LEU A 98 10.20 -9.32 -1.82
CA LEU A 98 10.68 -9.01 -0.47
C LEU A 98 10.90 -7.50 -0.27
N VAL A 99 10.89 -7.06 0.99
CA VAL A 99 11.15 -5.67 1.41
C VAL A 99 12.41 -5.07 0.75
N GLY A 100 13.45 -5.89 0.50
CA GLY A 100 14.67 -5.45 -0.18
C GLY A 100 14.45 -4.96 -1.62
N TYR A 101 13.54 -5.57 -2.37
CA TYR A 101 13.20 -5.12 -3.72
C TYR A 101 12.44 -3.80 -3.69
N ALA A 102 11.46 -3.66 -2.79
CA ALA A 102 10.76 -2.39 -2.58
C ALA A 102 11.72 -1.26 -2.18
N ARG A 103 12.73 -1.56 -1.35
CA ARG A 103 13.78 -0.60 -0.98
C ARG A 103 14.64 -0.19 -2.18
N LYS A 104 15.09 -1.15 -3.00
CA LYS A 104 15.83 -0.85 -4.24
C LYS A 104 14.98 0.04 -5.16
N ASP A 105 13.71 -0.29 -5.30
CA ASP A 105 12.76 0.43 -6.13
C ASP A 105 12.56 1.87 -5.68
N GLY A 106 12.27 2.09 -4.38
CA GLY A 106 12.16 3.44 -3.80
C GLY A 106 13.45 4.26 -3.92
N THR A 107 14.62 3.60 -3.83
CA THR A 107 15.91 4.25 -4.05
C THR A 107 16.11 4.65 -5.51
N ASN A 108 15.56 3.91 -6.46
CA ASN A 108 15.60 4.29 -7.87
C ASN A 108 14.59 5.39 -8.19
N ALA A 109 13.41 5.38 -7.55
CA ALA A 109 12.45 6.48 -7.64
C ALA A 109 13.08 7.82 -7.20
N SER A 110 13.81 7.83 -6.07
CA SER A 110 14.49 9.04 -5.60
C SER A 110 15.58 9.53 -6.55
N LYS A 111 16.28 8.63 -7.26
CA LYS A 111 17.23 9.01 -8.33
C LYS A 111 16.53 9.67 -9.51
N ALA A 112 15.37 9.14 -9.93
CA ALA A 112 14.58 9.73 -11.01
C ALA A 112 14.09 11.13 -10.63
N VAL A 113 13.55 11.29 -9.42
CA VAL A 113 13.16 12.60 -8.86
C VAL A 113 14.36 13.55 -8.81
N TRP A 114 15.54 13.07 -8.40
CA TRP A 114 16.75 13.88 -8.36
C TRP A 114 17.16 14.38 -9.75
N GLN A 115 17.15 13.51 -10.77
CA GLN A 115 17.43 13.92 -12.15
C GLN A 115 16.42 14.97 -12.65
N TYR A 116 15.15 14.80 -12.31
CA TYR A 116 14.12 15.79 -12.62
C TYR A 116 14.39 17.13 -11.95
N LEU A 117 14.67 17.15 -10.65
CA LEU A 117 14.98 18.38 -9.91
C LEU A 117 16.20 19.12 -10.46
N GLN A 118 17.19 18.41 -11.00
CA GLN A 118 18.35 19.01 -11.68
C GLN A 118 18.00 19.80 -12.94
N THR A 119 16.81 19.57 -13.53
CA THR A 119 16.32 20.34 -14.67
C THR A 119 15.60 21.63 -14.29
N LEU A 120 15.27 21.79 -13.00
CA LEU A 120 14.54 22.94 -12.49
C LEU A 120 15.47 23.97 -11.88
N SER A 121 15.03 25.23 -11.87
CA SER A 121 15.65 26.25 -11.04
C SER A 121 15.15 26.13 -9.61
N PRO A 122 16.02 26.19 -8.59
CA PRO A 122 15.59 26.21 -7.20
C PRO A 122 14.59 27.34 -6.96
N SER A 123 13.48 27.03 -6.31
CA SER A 123 12.48 28.00 -5.87
C SER A 123 12.50 28.12 -4.35
N ALA A 124 12.13 29.29 -3.83
CA ALA A 124 11.87 29.45 -2.41
C ALA A 124 10.51 28.82 -2.09
N ALA A 125 10.53 27.53 -1.77
CA ALA A 125 9.33 26.83 -1.32
C ALA A 125 8.92 27.35 0.07
N ASP A 126 7.65 27.72 0.22
CA ASP A 126 7.06 28.10 1.49
C ASP A 126 6.57 26.83 2.21
N THR A 127 7.44 26.26 3.04
CA THR A 127 7.12 25.05 3.82
C THR A 127 6.09 25.32 4.90
N ASP A 128 6.02 26.57 5.40
CA ASP A 128 5.09 26.95 6.46
C ASP A 128 3.66 27.00 5.90
N ALA A 129 3.47 27.53 4.68
CA ALA A 129 2.19 27.47 4.00
C ALA A 129 1.67 26.03 3.77
N VAL A 130 2.57 25.07 3.53
CA VAL A 130 2.21 23.65 3.42
C VAL A 130 1.80 23.09 4.79
N ALA A 131 2.56 23.39 5.83
CA ALA A 131 2.25 22.96 7.20
C ALA A 131 0.90 23.54 7.66
N ASP A 132 0.66 24.83 7.44
CA ASP A 132 -0.60 25.49 7.74
C ASP A 132 -1.78 24.86 6.98
N ARG A 133 -1.57 24.53 5.70
CA ARG A 133 -2.61 23.88 4.90
C ARG A 133 -2.95 22.48 5.43
N VAL A 134 -1.94 21.72 5.86
CA VAL A 134 -2.09 20.37 6.43
C VAL A 134 -2.77 20.44 7.80
N HIS A 135 -2.39 21.38 8.66
CA HIS A 135 -3.04 21.62 9.96
C HIS A 135 -4.48 22.15 9.82
N GLY A 136 -4.81 22.83 8.73
CA GLY A 136 -6.16 23.29 8.43
C GLY A 136 -7.09 22.21 7.83
N LEU A 137 -6.65 20.96 7.74
CA LEU A 137 -7.53 19.85 7.37
C LEU A 137 -8.40 19.44 8.57
N ASP A 138 -9.59 18.91 8.29
CA ASP A 138 -10.52 18.41 9.31
C ASP A 138 -10.11 17.03 9.86
N LYS A 139 -8.80 16.85 10.08
CA LYS A 139 -8.20 15.59 10.54
C LYS A 139 -7.02 15.90 11.46
N PRO A 140 -6.83 15.15 12.56
CA PRO A 140 -5.64 15.26 13.40
C PRO A 140 -4.37 15.02 12.58
N VAL A 141 -3.36 15.85 12.81
CA VAL A 141 -2.05 15.71 12.18
C VAL A 141 -1.10 15.07 13.17
N VAL A 142 -0.62 13.88 12.83
CA VAL A 142 0.30 13.10 13.68
C VAL A 142 1.74 13.42 13.27
N THR A 143 2.48 14.01 14.20
CA THR A 143 3.90 14.36 14.04
C THR A 143 4.81 13.25 14.55
N LYS A 144 6.12 13.39 14.31
CA LYS A 144 7.12 12.45 14.83
C LYS A 144 7.18 12.42 16.36
N GLU A 145 6.92 13.53 17.04
CA GLU A 145 6.92 13.55 18.50
C GLU A 145 5.68 12.84 19.06
N ASP A 146 4.56 12.91 18.35
CA ASP A 146 3.33 12.18 18.71
C ASP A 146 3.54 10.67 18.62
N ILE A 147 4.19 10.19 17.54
CA ILE A 147 4.55 8.77 17.41
C ILE A 147 5.42 8.29 18.57
N LYS A 148 6.39 9.09 19.05
CA LYS A 148 7.19 8.71 20.22
C LYS A 148 6.35 8.59 21.49
N ARG A 149 5.31 9.42 21.65
CA ARG A 149 4.37 9.33 22.78
C ARG A 149 3.57 8.03 22.69
N LEU A 150 3.05 7.71 21.50
CA LEU A 150 2.35 6.45 21.25
C LEU A 150 3.23 5.24 21.60
N GLU A 151 4.46 5.20 21.07
CA GLU A 151 5.41 4.11 21.31
C GLU A 151 5.73 3.93 22.80
N ALA A 152 5.82 5.02 23.56
CA ALA A 152 6.05 4.96 25.00
C ALA A 152 4.84 4.35 25.75
N VAL A 153 3.62 4.79 25.41
CA VAL A 153 2.39 4.24 26.00
C VAL A 153 2.23 2.76 25.66
N GLU A 154 2.51 2.38 24.41
CA GLU A 154 2.47 0.99 23.96
C GLU A 154 3.49 0.10 24.71
N ALA A 155 4.71 0.60 24.92
CA ALA A 155 5.74 -0.11 25.67
C ALA A 155 5.36 -0.30 27.15
N GLU A 156 4.78 0.73 27.79
CA GLU A 156 4.27 0.61 29.16
C GLU A 156 3.15 -0.43 29.26
N GLU A 157 2.25 -0.47 28.29
CA GLU A 157 1.13 -1.41 28.28
C GLU A 157 1.59 -2.85 28.03
N ALA A 158 2.55 -3.04 27.13
CA ALA A 158 3.22 -4.32 26.94
C ALA A 158 3.85 -4.81 28.24
N GLN A 159 4.56 -3.94 28.98
CA GLN A 159 5.15 -4.28 30.27
C GLN A 159 4.09 -4.66 31.32
N LYS A 160 3.00 -3.89 31.45
CA LYS A 160 1.91 -4.17 32.39
C LYS A 160 1.27 -5.52 32.14
N ARG A 161 1.13 -5.91 30.86
CA ARG A 161 0.52 -7.18 30.43
C ARG A 161 1.50 -8.34 30.33
N GLY A 162 2.80 -8.10 30.46
CA GLY A 162 3.83 -9.11 30.25
C GLY A 162 3.91 -9.60 28.81
N LEU A 163 3.64 -8.71 27.85
CA LEU A 163 3.70 -8.98 26.41
C LEU A 163 5.05 -8.50 25.82
N GLU A 164 5.44 -9.10 24.70
CA GLU A 164 6.61 -8.64 23.91
C GLU A 164 6.35 -7.27 23.28
N GLU A 165 5.13 -7.07 22.78
CA GLU A 165 4.68 -5.82 22.17
C GLU A 165 3.17 -5.66 22.44
N PHE A 166 2.73 -4.41 22.50
CA PHE A 166 1.33 -4.04 22.50
C PHE A 166 1.10 -3.01 21.39
N LYS A 167 0.00 -3.16 20.66
CA LYS A 167 -0.48 -2.19 19.68
C LYS A 167 -1.96 -1.96 19.92
N PHE A 168 -2.37 -0.70 19.85
CA PHE A 168 -3.79 -0.37 19.79
C PHE A 168 -4.39 -0.90 18.49
N ASP A 169 -5.63 -1.37 18.55
CA ASP A 169 -6.31 -1.98 17.39
C ASP A 169 -7.22 -1.00 16.64
N ASN A 170 -7.31 0.24 17.12
CA ASN A 170 -8.14 1.28 16.51
C ASN A 170 -7.50 2.67 16.62
N ASN A 171 -7.91 3.56 15.70
CA ASN A 171 -7.34 4.90 15.56
C ASN A 171 -7.68 5.83 16.73
N GLU A 172 -8.85 5.67 17.35
CA GLU A 172 -9.32 6.55 18.43
C GLU A 172 -8.40 6.40 19.66
N GLU A 173 -8.15 5.16 20.09
CA GLU A 173 -7.24 4.88 21.19
C GLU A 173 -5.78 5.31 20.89
N MET A 174 -5.32 5.16 19.64
CA MET A 174 -4.00 5.67 19.24
C MET A 174 -3.92 7.19 19.37
N LEU A 175 -4.93 7.92 18.91
CA LEU A 175 -4.97 9.38 18.99
C LEU A 175 -5.07 9.85 20.44
N ASP A 176 -5.86 9.18 21.27
CA ASP A 176 -5.96 9.45 22.70
C ASP A 176 -4.62 9.24 23.41
N ALA A 177 -3.91 8.14 23.11
CA ALA A 177 -2.59 7.86 23.66
C ALA A 177 -1.54 8.92 23.26
N MET A 178 -1.75 9.59 22.13
CA MET A 178 -0.94 10.73 21.68
C MET A 178 -1.46 12.08 22.17
N GLU A 179 -2.56 12.13 22.93
CA GLU A 179 -3.23 13.35 23.37
C GLU A 179 -3.70 14.24 22.20
N LEU A 180 -4.14 13.61 21.11
CA LEU A 180 -4.57 14.26 19.86
C LEU A 180 -6.09 14.18 19.62
N THR A 181 -6.86 13.74 20.59
CA THR A 181 -8.32 13.68 20.47
C THR A 181 -8.89 15.08 20.24
N MET A 182 -9.71 15.23 19.20
CA MET A 182 -10.47 16.46 19.03
C MET A 182 -11.49 16.55 20.17
N MET A 183 -11.43 17.61 20.98
CA MET A 183 -12.57 17.96 21.81
C MET A 183 -13.76 18.20 20.86
N ALA A 184 -14.80 17.39 21.00
CA ALA A 184 -16.07 17.55 20.29
C ALA A 184 -16.70 18.92 20.55
#